data_AF-A0A7V1LR68-F1
#
_entry.id   AF-A0A7V1LR68-F1
#
_cell.length_a   1.000
_cell.length_b   1.000
_cell.length_c   1.000
_cell.angle_alpha   90.00
_cell.angle_beta   90.00
_cell.angle_gamma   90.00
#
_symmetry.space_group_name_H-M   'P 1'
#
loop_
_entity.id
_entity.type
_entity.pdbx_description
1 polymer ?
#
loop_
_entity_poly.entity_id
_entity_poly.type
_entity_poly.pdbx_seq_one_letter_code
_entity_poly.pdbx_strand_id
1 'polypeptide(L)'
;KNKQTFPDGQVDHITCCKNLKSKALKHTLSGEWQRYRLDHKLKKYVLDTNKEPYTGVIVGVRADEEGSRSKERYFSPRDKENEWDVGNQPPEFWNQYKTNFAPGTHVRIHPLLDWTELNIWEYIDRENIPIISLYLNQGNGKRYRSLGCYPCTYPVESEAGTVKEIIEELKSGKFANIAERSGRAQDKEDGNGLETLRRDGYM
;
A
#
# COMPACT_ATOMS: atom_id res chain seq x y z
N LYS A 1 19.84 -23.12 -3.83
CA LYS A 1 19.89 -21.71 -4.30
C LYS A 1 19.93 -20.81 -3.08
N ASN A 2 20.92 -19.92 -2.97
CA ASN A 2 21.00 -18.96 -1.85
C ASN A 2 19.77 -18.06 -1.87
N LYS A 3 18.99 -18.03 -0.78
CA LYS A 3 17.80 -17.19 -0.66
C LYS A 3 18.22 -15.72 -0.60
N GLN A 4 17.61 -14.89 -1.44
CA GLN A 4 17.82 -13.43 -1.50
C GLN A 4 16.68 -12.72 -0.77
N THR A 5 16.35 -13.18 0.43
CA THR A 5 15.24 -12.71 1.25
C THR A 5 15.71 -12.40 2.66
N PHE A 6 15.02 -11.48 3.35
CA PHE A 6 15.18 -11.25 4.78
C PHE A 6 14.03 -11.94 5.53
N PRO A 7 14.27 -12.58 6.70
CA PRO A 7 15.52 -12.71 7.44
C PRO A 7 16.32 -13.99 7.10
N ASP A 8 15.70 -14.94 6.39
CA ASP A 8 16.26 -16.30 6.18
C ASP A 8 17.36 -16.40 5.10
N GLY A 9 17.71 -15.29 4.45
CA GLY A 9 18.61 -15.25 3.30
C GLY A 9 19.79 -14.30 3.53
N GLN A 10 20.48 -13.97 2.45
CA GLN A 10 21.77 -13.23 2.51
C GLN A 10 21.64 -11.71 2.35
N VAL A 11 20.42 -11.18 2.30
CA VAL A 11 20.19 -9.76 2.08
C VAL A 11 19.57 -9.11 3.31
N ASP A 12 19.90 -7.85 3.53
CA ASP A 12 19.23 -7.04 4.54
C ASP A 12 17.77 -6.76 4.18
N HIS A 13 17.05 -6.20 5.15
CA HIS A 13 15.63 -5.88 5.03
C HIS A 13 15.33 -4.91 3.87
N ILE A 14 16.16 -3.88 3.68
CA ILE A 14 16.00 -2.86 2.64
C ILE A 14 16.16 -3.47 1.24
N THR A 15 17.21 -4.27 1.05
CA THR A 15 17.51 -4.95 -0.21
C THR A 15 16.42 -5.99 -0.54
N CYS A 16 15.94 -6.72 0.47
CA CYS A 16 14.80 -7.62 0.33
C CYS A 16 13.56 -6.86 -0.17
N CYS A 17 13.20 -5.75 0.48
CA CYS A 17 12.07 -4.90 0.08
C CYS A 17 12.23 -4.36 -1.35
N LYS A 18 13.40 -3.84 -1.70
CA LYS A 18 13.69 -3.34 -3.06
C LYS A 18 13.50 -4.42 -4.13
N ASN A 19 14.00 -5.63 -3.87
CA ASN A 19 13.92 -6.75 -4.80
C ASN A 19 12.48 -7.27 -4.96
N LEU A 20 11.77 -7.48 -3.84
CA LEU A 20 10.45 -8.09 -3.84
C LEU A 20 9.30 -7.12 -4.13
N LYS A 21 9.54 -5.81 -4.05
CA LYS A 21 8.50 -4.80 -4.23
C LYS A 21 8.83 -3.85 -5.37
N SER A 22 9.86 -2.99 -5.28
CA SER A 22 10.14 -1.99 -6.32
C SER A 22 10.48 -2.62 -7.66
N LYS A 23 11.45 -3.55 -7.68
CA LYS A 23 11.86 -4.23 -8.93
C LYS A 23 10.73 -5.09 -9.48
N ALA A 24 10.10 -5.89 -8.60
CA ALA A 24 8.98 -6.74 -8.99
C ALA A 24 7.84 -5.92 -9.60
N LEU A 25 7.50 -4.78 -9.00
CA LEU A 25 6.48 -3.87 -9.52
C LEU A 25 6.90 -3.29 -10.87
N LYS A 26 8.12 -2.74 -11.01
CA LYS A 26 8.62 -2.17 -12.27
C LYS A 26 8.50 -3.17 -13.43
N HIS A 27 9.01 -4.39 -13.24
CA HIS A 27 8.98 -5.43 -14.27
C HIS A 27 7.57 -6.01 -14.53
N THR A 28 6.69 -5.99 -13.52
CA THR A 28 5.29 -6.39 -13.70
C THR A 28 4.53 -5.34 -14.53
N LEU A 29 4.76 -4.05 -14.27
CA LEU A 29 4.11 -2.97 -15.00
C LEU A 29 4.58 -2.89 -16.45
N SER A 30 5.86 -3.12 -16.72
CA SER A 30 6.41 -3.14 -18.08
C SER A 30 6.01 -4.37 -18.90
N GLY A 31 5.51 -5.44 -18.26
CA GLY A 31 5.20 -6.70 -18.92
C GLY A 31 6.43 -7.56 -19.24
N GLU A 32 7.61 -7.17 -18.75
CA GLU A 32 8.87 -7.92 -18.92
C GLU A 32 8.86 -9.24 -18.16
N TRP A 33 8.25 -9.26 -16.96
CA TRP A 33 8.11 -10.46 -16.15
C TRP A 33 6.79 -11.17 -16.40
N GLN A 34 6.78 -12.47 -16.08
CA GLN A 34 5.58 -13.27 -16.14
C GLN A 34 4.53 -12.74 -15.15
N ARG A 35 3.33 -12.46 -15.67
CA ARG A 35 2.20 -11.95 -14.88
C ARG A 35 1.18 -13.03 -14.60
N TYR A 36 0.52 -12.93 -13.47
CA TYR A 36 -0.65 -13.73 -13.14
C TYR A 36 -1.79 -12.80 -12.78
N ARG A 37 -3.00 -13.14 -13.25
CA ARG A 37 -4.24 -12.44 -12.90
C ARG A 37 -5.13 -13.36 -12.09
N LEU A 38 -5.87 -12.81 -11.13
CA LEU A 38 -6.89 -13.56 -10.43
C LEU A 38 -8.08 -13.78 -11.39
N ASP A 39 -8.39 -15.03 -11.68
CA ASP A 39 -9.62 -15.37 -12.37
C ASP A 39 -10.77 -15.47 -11.35
N HIS A 40 -11.73 -14.55 -11.41
CA HIS A 40 -12.83 -14.48 -10.44
C HIS A 40 -13.78 -15.69 -10.52
N LYS A 41 -13.88 -16.36 -11.68
CA LYS A 41 -14.73 -17.56 -11.83
C LYS A 41 -14.04 -18.77 -11.23
N LEU A 42 -12.74 -18.94 -11.52
CA LEU A 42 -11.96 -20.09 -11.04
C LEU A 42 -11.44 -19.90 -9.61
N LYS A 43 -11.46 -18.66 -9.09
CA LYS A 43 -10.82 -18.23 -7.84
C LYS A 43 -9.35 -18.66 -7.73
N LYS A 44 -8.64 -18.61 -8.85
CA LYS A 44 -7.23 -19.01 -8.97
C LYS A 44 -6.45 -17.98 -9.79
N TYR A 45 -5.17 -17.85 -9.48
CA TYR A 45 -4.25 -17.10 -10.31
C TYR A 45 -3.98 -17.89 -11.60
N VAL A 46 -4.22 -17.26 -12.74
CA VAL A 46 -3.92 -17.80 -14.06
C VAL A 46 -2.87 -16.93 -14.73
N LEU A 47 -2.07 -17.54 -15.61
CA LEU A 47 -1.09 -16.81 -16.40
C LEU A 47 -1.80 -15.74 -17.23
N ASP A 48 -1.31 -14.50 -17.13
CA ASP A 48 -1.74 -13.41 -17.97
C ASP A 48 -0.94 -13.43 -19.27
N THR A 49 -1.62 -13.74 -20.38
CA THR A 49 -1.00 -13.80 -21.72
C THR A 49 -0.78 -12.41 -22.31
N ASN A 50 -1.47 -11.38 -21.80
CA ASN A 50 -1.24 -10.02 -22.21
C ASN A 50 0.09 -9.54 -21.61
N LYS A 51 0.97 -9.00 -22.45
CA LYS A 51 2.25 -8.40 -22.03
C LYS A 51 2.31 -6.90 -22.26
N GLU A 52 1.21 -6.28 -22.69
CA GLU A 52 1.14 -4.83 -22.83
C GLU A 52 1.46 -4.15 -21.49
N PRO A 53 2.27 -3.08 -21.50
CA PRO A 53 2.57 -2.33 -20.31
C PRO A 53 1.30 -1.73 -19.69
N TYR A 54 1.20 -1.79 -18.36
CA TYR A 54 0.17 -1.04 -17.66
C TYR A 54 0.57 0.44 -17.62
N THR A 55 -0.31 1.31 -18.09
CA THR A 55 -0.11 2.77 -18.07
C THR A 55 -0.65 3.41 -16.80
N GLY A 56 -1.37 2.66 -15.97
CA GLY A 56 -1.72 3.09 -14.64
C GLY A 56 -2.22 1.95 -13.76
N VAL A 57 -2.21 2.20 -12.46
CA VAL A 57 -2.75 1.26 -11.46
C VAL A 57 -3.53 2.00 -10.39
N ILE A 58 -4.55 1.32 -9.88
CA ILE A 58 -5.29 1.75 -8.71
C ILE A 58 -4.58 1.17 -7.48
N VAL A 59 -4.26 2.03 -6.51
CA VAL A 59 -3.66 1.61 -5.24
C VAL A 59 -4.46 2.19 -4.07
N GLY A 60 -4.53 1.43 -2.98
CA GLY A 60 -5.32 1.77 -1.79
C GLY A 60 -4.61 2.72 -0.82
N VAL A 61 -3.84 3.68 -1.34
CA VAL A 61 -3.14 4.69 -0.52
C VAL A 61 -4.14 5.72 -0.01
N ARG A 62 -3.99 6.13 1.26
CA ARG A 62 -4.76 7.18 1.91
C ARG A 62 -3.84 8.18 2.61
N ALA A 63 -4.30 9.41 2.72
CA ALA A 63 -3.49 10.51 3.26
C ALA A 63 -3.26 10.39 4.77
N ASP A 64 -4.18 9.76 5.51
CA ASP A 64 -4.15 9.61 6.98
C ASP A 64 -3.29 8.43 7.47
N GLU A 65 -2.88 7.53 6.58
CA GLU A 65 -2.17 6.29 6.96
C GLU A 65 -0.82 6.54 7.63
N GLU A 66 -0.10 7.58 7.17
CA GLU A 66 1.24 7.95 7.62
C GLU A 66 1.56 9.40 7.16
N GLY A 67 2.30 10.16 7.97
CA GLY A 67 2.48 11.61 7.78
C GLY A 67 3.03 12.03 6.42
N SER A 68 3.93 11.25 5.80
CA SER A 68 4.44 11.56 4.47
C SER A 68 3.36 11.44 3.38
N ARG A 69 2.31 10.63 3.56
CA ARG A 69 1.21 10.40 2.61
C ARG A 69 0.28 11.60 2.43
N SER A 70 0.32 12.56 3.34
CA SER A 70 -0.39 13.86 3.21
C SER A 70 -0.05 14.66 1.94
N LYS A 71 1.09 14.38 1.30
CA LYS A 71 1.53 15.05 0.05
C LYS A 71 1.06 14.34 -1.24
N GLU A 72 0.37 13.20 -1.15
CA GLU A 72 -0.13 12.49 -2.32
C GLU A 72 -1.26 13.26 -3.04
N ARG A 73 -1.57 12.81 -4.25
CA ARG A 73 -2.63 13.33 -5.13
C ARG A 73 -3.50 12.20 -5.64
N TYR A 74 -4.70 12.48 -6.12
CA TYR A 74 -5.58 11.46 -6.69
C TYR A 74 -4.95 10.80 -7.91
N PHE A 75 -4.30 11.60 -8.77
CA PHE A 75 -3.53 11.12 -9.91
C PHE A 75 -2.06 11.49 -9.71
N SER A 76 -1.24 10.50 -9.42
CA SER A 76 0.17 10.66 -9.13
C SER A 76 0.98 10.11 -10.33
N PRO A 77 1.37 10.96 -11.31
CA PRO A 77 2.17 10.53 -12.45
C PRO A 77 3.57 10.10 -12.00
N ARG A 78 4.13 9.15 -12.72
CA ARG A 78 5.50 8.67 -12.62
C ARG A 78 6.17 8.83 -13.98
N ASP A 79 7.43 9.20 -13.98
CA ASP A 79 8.20 9.31 -15.22
C ASP A 79 8.50 7.92 -15.82
N LYS A 80 9.27 7.88 -16.92
CA LYS A 80 9.62 6.63 -17.61
C LYS A 80 10.42 5.66 -16.74
N GLU A 81 11.14 6.16 -15.73
CA GLU A 81 11.88 5.32 -14.78
C GLU A 81 11.04 4.87 -13.58
N ASN A 82 9.77 5.29 -13.55
CA ASN A 82 8.83 5.21 -12.43
C ASN A 82 9.17 6.15 -11.27
N GLU A 83 10.00 7.18 -11.48
CA GLU A 83 10.33 8.13 -10.41
C GLU A 83 9.21 9.15 -10.20
N TRP A 84 9.12 9.64 -8.96
CA TRP A 84 8.17 10.67 -8.56
C TRP A 84 8.79 12.06 -8.52
N ASP A 85 8.22 12.99 -9.27
CA ASP A 85 8.61 14.40 -9.26
C ASP A 85 7.61 15.24 -8.44
N VAL A 86 8.07 15.74 -7.28
CA VAL A 86 7.27 16.56 -6.34
C VAL A 86 6.84 17.88 -6.98
N GLY A 87 7.69 18.46 -7.83
CA GLY A 87 7.51 19.81 -8.39
C GLY A 87 6.51 19.86 -9.54
N ASN A 88 6.29 18.72 -10.21
CA ASN A 88 5.41 18.60 -11.37
C ASN A 88 4.05 17.97 -11.07
N GLN A 89 3.57 18.09 -9.83
CA GLN A 89 2.24 17.63 -9.44
C GLN A 89 1.19 18.71 -9.78
N PRO A 90 0.22 18.41 -10.67
CA PRO A 90 -0.83 19.36 -11.00
C PRO A 90 -1.69 19.67 -9.76
N PRO A 91 -2.12 20.92 -9.57
CA PRO A 91 -3.10 21.22 -8.55
C PRO A 91 -4.44 20.55 -8.90
N GLU A 92 -5.07 19.93 -7.91
CA GLU A 92 -6.39 19.29 -8.03
C GLU A 92 -7.39 20.14 -7.24
N PHE A 93 -8.18 20.96 -7.94
CA PHE A 93 -9.21 21.81 -7.33
C PHE A 93 -10.61 21.35 -7.74
N TRP A 94 -11.58 21.40 -6.82
CA TRP A 94 -13.01 21.17 -7.11
C TRP A 94 -13.33 19.87 -7.87
N ASN A 95 -12.65 18.75 -7.55
CA ASN A 95 -12.76 17.47 -8.26
C ASN A 95 -12.40 17.55 -9.76
N GLN A 96 -11.61 18.56 -10.14
CA GLN A 96 -11.00 18.65 -11.46
C GLN A 96 -9.59 18.07 -11.38
N TYR A 97 -9.37 17.05 -12.18
CA TYR A 97 -8.11 16.31 -12.18
C TYR A 97 -7.43 16.46 -13.54
N LYS A 98 -6.11 16.61 -13.53
CA LYS A 98 -5.33 16.49 -14.76
C LYS A 98 -5.31 15.02 -15.16
N THR A 99 -6.02 14.67 -16.22
CA THR A 99 -6.08 13.30 -16.76
C THR A 99 -5.25 13.12 -18.04
N ASN A 100 -4.71 14.21 -18.59
CA ASN A 100 -3.86 14.19 -19.77
C ASN A 100 -2.39 14.16 -19.38
N PHE A 101 -1.72 13.05 -19.71
CA PHE A 101 -0.31 12.81 -19.44
C PHE A 101 0.46 12.56 -20.73
N ALA A 102 1.78 12.77 -20.70
CA ALA A 102 2.62 12.52 -21.85
C ALA A 102 2.65 11.02 -22.19
N PRO A 103 2.84 10.63 -23.47
CA PRO A 103 3.02 9.23 -23.84
C PRO A 103 4.15 8.57 -23.05
N GLY A 104 3.86 7.42 -22.44
CA GLY A 104 4.80 6.69 -21.59
C GLY A 104 4.81 7.10 -20.12
N THR A 105 3.96 8.06 -19.70
CA THR A 105 3.72 8.31 -18.27
C THR A 105 2.93 7.16 -17.66
N HIS A 106 3.42 6.65 -16.53
CA HIS A 106 2.67 5.70 -15.70
C HIS A 106 1.93 6.46 -14.60
N VAL A 107 0.66 6.15 -14.33
CA VAL A 107 -0.15 6.88 -13.34
C VAL A 107 -0.54 5.99 -12.16
N ARG A 108 -0.29 6.44 -10.93
CA ARG A 108 -0.86 5.83 -9.71
C ARG A 108 -2.15 6.57 -9.35
N ILE A 109 -3.23 5.83 -9.13
CA ILE A 109 -4.57 6.36 -8.89
C ILE A 109 -4.98 6.00 -7.46
N HIS A 110 -5.42 6.99 -6.68
CA HIS A 110 -5.75 6.86 -5.26
C HIS A 110 -7.23 7.19 -4.99
N PRO A 111 -8.19 6.29 -5.29
CA PRO A 111 -9.63 6.61 -5.16
C PRO A 111 -10.06 6.89 -3.72
N LEU A 112 -9.33 6.35 -2.75
CA LEU A 112 -9.64 6.43 -1.32
C LEU A 112 -8.78 7.48 -0.60
N LEU A 113 -8.11 8.38 -1.33
CA LEU A 113 -7.10 9.27 -0.75
C LEU A 113 -7.58 10.01 0.50
N ASP A 114 -8.81 10.53 0.45
CA ASP A 114 -9.43 11.33 1.52
C ASP A 114 -10.16 10.47 2.57
N TRP A 115 -10.19 9.14 2.43
CA TRP A 115 -10.82 8.26 3.40
C TRP A 115 -9.93 8.07 4.62
N THR A 116 -10.54 8.08 5.79
CA THR A 116 -9.85 7.75 7.05
C THR A 116 -9.89 6.25 7.33
N GLU A 117 -9.05 5.77 8.26
CA GLU A 117 -9.09 4.38 8.73
C GLU A 117 -10.50 4.01 9.24
N LEU A 118 -11.16 4.96 9.92
CA LEU A 118 -12.53 4.78 10.39
C LEU A 118 -13.51 4.57 9.22
N ASN A 119 -13.41 5.37 8.14
CA ASN A 119 -14.28 5.22 6.98
C ASN A 119 -14.11 3.85 6.31
N ILE A 120 -12.88 3.32 6.27
CA ILE A 120 -12.60 1.99 5.74
C ILE A 120 -13.31 0.91 6.57
N TRP A 121 -13.19 0.93 7.89
CA TRP A 121 -13.82 -0.07 8.75
C TRP A 121 -15.35 0.03 8.75
N GLU A 122 -15.91 1.24 8.76
CA GLU A 122 -17.36 1.45 8.65
C GLU A 122 -17.90 0.93 7.31
N TYR A 123 -17.15 1.09 6.23
CA TYR A 123 -17.54 0.56 4.92
C TYR A 123 -17.43 -0.96 4.87
N ILE A 124 -16.40 -1.56 5.48
CA ILE A 124 -16.25 -3.01 5.60
C ILE A 124 -17.45 -3.62 6.35
N ASP A 125 -17.85 -3.03 7.48
CA ASP A 125 -19.02 -3.49 8.25
C ASP A 125 -20.31 -3.35 7.43
N ARG A 126 -20.52 -2.17 6.81
CA ARG A 126 -21.71 -1.87 6.02
C ARG A 126 -21.91 -2.82 4.84
N GLU A 127 -20.84 -3.09 4.10
CA GLU A 127 -20.87 -3.92 2.90
C GLU A 127 -20.59 -5.41 3.20
N ASN A 128 -20.40 -5.78 4.47
CA ASN A 128 -20.06 -7.13 4.92
C ASN A 128 -18.85 -7.72 4.15
N ILE A 129 -17.79 -6.92 4.00
CA ILE A 129 -16.60 -7.31 3.24
C ILE A 129 -15.75 -8.30 4.07
N PRO A 130 -15.37 -9.46 3.50
CA PRO A 130 -14.50 -10.40 4.21
C PRO A 130 -13.13 -9.79 4.53
N ILE A 131 -12.68 -9.99 5.76
CA ILE A 131 -11.36 -9.55 6.23
C ILE A 131 -10.50 -10.75 6.66
N ILE A 132 -9.20 -10.51 6.77
CA ILE A 132 -8.24 -11.49 7.29
C ILE A 132 -8.27 -11.44 8.82
N SER A 133 -8.24 -12.59 9.49
CA SER A 133 -8.33 -12.69 10.96
C SER A 133 -7.19 -11.97 11.71
N LEU A 134 -6.06 -11.70 11.05
CA LEU A 134 -4.94 -10.94 11.62
C LEU A 134 -5.32 -9.51 12.01
N TYR A 135 -6.36 -8.94 11.41
CA TYR A 135 -6.86 -7.63 11.81
C TYR A 135 -7.63 -7.64 13.14
N LEU A 136 -7.94 -8.82 13.67
CA LEU A 136 -8.71 -9.02 14.89
C LEU A 136 -7.80 -9.55 16.02
N ASN A 137 -8.17 -9.25 17.25
CA ASN A 137 -7.62 -9.91 18.43
C ASN A 137 -8.04 -11.38 18.41
N GLN A 138 -7.05 -12.27 18.45
CA GLN A 138 -7.24 -13.71 18.45
C GLN A 138 -7.03 -14.32 19.86
N GLY A 139 -7.21 -13.51 20.91
CA GLY A 139 -7.14 -13.93 22.32
C GLY A 139 -5.82 -13.59 23.02
N ASN A 140 -4.95 -12.80 22.40
CA ASN A 140 -3.65 -12.39 22.96
C ASN A 140 -3.54 -10.88 23.22
N GLY A 141 -4.67 -10.16 23.17
CA GLY A 141 -4.75 -8.72 23.39
C GLY A 141 -4.11 -7.88 22.27
N LYS A 142 -3.93 -8.46 21.07
CA LYS A 142 -3.18 -7.83 19.98
C LYS A 142 -3.86 -8.01 18.63
N ARG A 143 -3.81 -6.96 17.79
CA ARG A 143 -4.24 -7.03 16.40
C ARG A 143 -3.29 -6.28 15.47
N TYR A 144 -3.38 -6.55 14.18
CA TYR A 144 -2.66 -5.76 13.18
C TYR A 144 -3.53 -4.63 12.64
N ARG A 145 -2.93 -3.44 12.48
CA ARG A 145 -3.56 -2.29 11.80
C ARG A 145 -3.14 -2.16 10.34
N SER A 146 -1.92 -2.58 9.99
CA SER A 146 -1.42 -2.64 8.61
C SER A 146 -0.60 -3.90 8.41
N LEU A 147 -0.81 -4.60 7.29
CA LEU A 147 -0.13 -5.87 6.97
C LEU A 147 0.89 -5.74 5.83
N GLY A 148 1.93 -6.56 5.88
CA GLY A 148 2.74 -6.91 4.72
C GLY A 148 3.74 -8.01 5.06
N CYS A 149 5.02 -7.87 4.69
CA CYS A 149 5.99 -8.94 4.92
C CYS A 149 6.09 -9.30 6.41
N TYR A 150 6.13 -10.61 6.69
CA TYR A 150 6.10 -11.13 8.05
C TYR A 150 7.22 -10.63 8.98
N PRO A 151 8.48 -10.42 8.55
CA PRO A 151 9.56 -10.12 9.49
C PRO A 151 9.58 -8.63 9.89
N CYS A 152 8.74 -7.80 9.29
CA CYS A 152 8.76 -6.35 9.47
C CYS A 152 7.36 -5.76 9.66
N THR A 153 6.41 -6.58 10.13
CA THR A 153 5.05 -6.17 10.46
C THR A 153 4.75 -6.57 11.90
N TYR A 154 4.42 -5.60 12.75
CA TYR A 154 4.17 -5.79 14.16
C TYR A 154 2.73 -5.40 14.54
N PRO A 155 2.12 -6.10 15.50
CA PRO A 155 0.77 -5.79 15.97
C PRO A 155 0.77 -4.60 16.95
N VAL A 156 -0.43 -4.12 17.28
CA VAL A 156 -0.70 -3.15 18.35
C VAL A 156 -1.52 -3.79 19.45
N GLU A 157 -1.43 -3.27 20.67
CA GLU A 157 -2.28 -3.69 21.80
C GLU A 157 -3.74 -3.29 21.51
N SER A 158 -4.62 -4.30 21.43
CA SER A 158 -6.04 -4.13 21.11
C SER A 158 -6.83 -5.36 21.50
N GLU A 159 -7.93 -5.14 22.22
CA GLU A 159 -8.86 -6.21 22.59
C GLU A 159 -9.92 -6.48 21.51
N ALA A 160 -9.95 -5.69 20.42
CA ALA A 160 -11.00 -5.77 19.41
C ALA A 160 -10.94 -7.10 18.62
N GLY A 161 -11.88 -8.00 18.89
CA GLY A 161 -12.05 -9.30 18.24
C GLY A 161 -13.04 -9.29 17.07
N THR A 162 -13.74 -8.17 16.85
CA THR A 162 -14.71 -7.99 15.75
C THR A 162 -14.54 -6.65 15.03
N VAL A 163 -15.09 -6.54 13.81
CA VAL A 163 -15.08 -5.27 13.05
C VAL A 163 -15.75 -4.13 13.82
N LYS A 164 -16.89 -4.41 14.48
CA LYS A 164 -17.60 -3.40 15.28
C LYS A 164 -16.77 -2.89 16.45
N GLU A 165 -16.04 -3.78 17.12
CA GLU A 165 -15.12 -3.38 18.20
C GLU A 165 -13.95 -2.55 17.67
N ILE A 166 -13.45 -2.82 16.47
CA ILE A 166 -12.44 -1.96 15.83
C ILE A 166 -13.00 -0.55 15.59
N ILE A 167 -14.22 -0.45 15.07
CA ILE A 167 -14.89 0.85 14.82
C ILE A 167 -15.02 1.64 16.12
N GLU A 168 -15.51 1.02 17.20
CA GLU A 168 -15.65 1.66 18.50
C GLU A 168 -14.28 2.04 19.11
N GLU A 169 -13.26 1.18 18.95
CA GLU A 169 -11.90 1.47 19.37
C GLU A 169 -11.32 2.70 18.66
N LEU A 170 -11.55 2.84 17.35
CA LEU A 170 -11.12 4.00 16.58
C LEU A 170 -11.90 5.27 16.98
N LYS A 171 -13.23 5.16 17.14
CA LYS A 171 -14.09 6.27 17.59
C LYS A 171 -13.73 6.79 18.98
N SER A 172 -13.22 5.91 19.85
CA SER A 172 -12.75 6.29 21.20
C SER A 172 -11.53 7.21 21.20
N GLY A 173 -10.83 7.33 20.06
CA GLY A 173 -9.61 8.11 19.93
C GLY A 173 -8.36 7.40 20.43
N LYS A 174 -8.44 6.10 20.78
CA LYS A 174 -7.28 5.28 21.24
C LYS A 174 -6.05 5.41 20.33
N PHE A 175 -6.27 5.55 19.02
CA PHE A 175 -5.20 5.67 18.02
C PHE A 175 -5.10 7.05 17.36
N ALA A 176 -5.73 8.10 17.91
CA ALA A 176 -5.76 9.42 17.28
C ALA A 176 -4.37 10.00 16.97
N ASN A 177 -3.36 9.66 17.79
CA ASN A 177 -1.97 10.10 17.62
C ASN A 177 -1.02 8.99 17.16
N ILE A 178 -1.57 7.88 16.64
CA ILE A 178 -0.81 6.70 16.23
C ILE A 178 -1.17 6.35 14.80
N ALA A 179 -0.26 6.63 13.87
CA ALA A 179 -0.40 6.25 12.46
C ALA A 179 -0.74 4.76 12.31
N GLU A 180 -1.66 4.44 11.40
CA GLU A 180 -2.07 3.05 11.12
C GLU A 180 -0.88 2.14 10.80
N ARG A 181 0.09 2.70 10.07
CA ARG A 181 1.29 1.99 9.62
C ARG A 181 2.43 1.97 10.64
N SER A 182 2.22 2.45 11.86
CA SER A 182 3.25 2.49 12.92
C SER A 182 3.89 1.14 13.26
N GLY A 183 3.21 0.02 12.96
CA GLY A 183 3.73 -1.35 13.09
C GLY A 183 4.64 -1.82 11.95
N ARG A 184 4.90 -1.00 10.93
CA ARG A 184 5.74 -1.35 9.77
C ARG A 184 7.18 -0.93 10.02
N ALA A 185 8.10 -1.89 10.15
CA ALA A 185 9.52 -1.59 10.42
C ALA A 185 10.15 -0.71 9.32
N GLN A 186 9.79 -0.99 8.07
CA GLN A 186 10.30 -0.27 6.89
C GLN A 186 10.00 1.24 6.93
N ASP A 187 8.92 1.65 7.63
CA ASP A 187 8.49 3.05 7.65
C ASP A 187 9.32 3.86 8.70
N LYS A 188 10.15 3.20 9.52
CA LYS A 188 11.00 3.82 10.57
C LYS A 188 12.50 3.84 10.24
N GLU A 189 12.97 2.93 9.38
CA GLU A 189 14.40 2.68 9.13
C GLU A 189 15.03 3.60 8.08
N ASP A 190 14.23 4.23 7.23
CA ASP A 190 14.73 5.22 6.28
C ASP A 190 14.99 6.53 7.03
N GLY A 191 16.24 6.87 7.38
CA GLY A 191 16.58 8.19 7.96
C GLY A 191 16.17 9.41 7.11
N ASN A 192 15.64 9.18 5.90
CA ASN A 192 14.98 10.14 4.99
C ASN A 192 13.49 9.80 4.69
N GLY A 193 12.88 8.89 5.46
CA GLY A 193 11.50 8.40 5.36
C GLY A 193 11.10 7.75 4.03
N LEU A 194 9.78 7.55 3.87
CA LEU A 194 9.12 7.12 2.63
C LEU A 194 9.43 8.01 1.42
N GLU A 195 10.01 9.20 1.59
CA GLU A 195 10.36 10.11 0.50
C GLU A 195 11.43 9.52 -0.43
N THR A 196 12.36 8.71 0.09
CA THR A 196 13.35 8.01 -0.76
C THR A 196 12.70 6.89 -1.56
N LEU A 197 11.82 6.10 -0.92
CA LEU A 197 11.04 5.06 -1.59
C LEU A 197 10.12 5.65 -2.68
N ARG A 198 9.54 6.85 -2.46
CA ARG A 198 8.76 7.58 -3.47
C ARG A 198 9.58 7.95 -4.69
N ARG A 199 10.75 8.56 -4.47
CA ARG A 199 11.64 8.95 -5.56
C ARG A 199 11.99 7.73 -6.40
N ASP A 200 12.26 6.60 -5.77
CA ASP A 200 12.61 5.35 -6.44
C ASP A 200 11.37 4.55 -6.98
N GLY A 201 10.18 5.16 -6.96
CA GLY A 201 8.96 4.63 -7.62
C GLY A 201 8.18 3.56 -6.86
N TYR A 202 8.42 3.41 -5.56
CA TYR A 202 7.80 2.38 -4.70
C TYR A 202 6.33 2.64 -4.37
N MET A 203 5.92 3.91 -4.31
CA MET A 203 4.52 4.32 -4.20
C MET A 203 4.03 4.83 -5.54
#